data_AF-A0A1G8UAT0-F1
#
_entry.id   AF-A0A1G8UAT0-F1
#
_cell.length_a   1.000
_cell.length_b   1.000
_cell.length_c   1.000
_cell.angle_alpha   90.00
_cell.angle_beta   90.00
_cell.angle_gamma   90.00
#
_symmetry.space_group_name_H-M   'P 1'
#
loop_
_entity.id
_entity.type
_entity.pdbx_description
1 polymer ?
#
loop_
_entity_poly.entity_id
_entity_poly.type
_entity_poly.pdbx_seq_one_letter_code
_entity_poly.pdbx_strand_id
1 'polypeptide(L)'
;MSRLTRRTLLCGISLSVGVGALSVGTRESRLFASDSDSGSGVDDDAFDPATDGFGFDNYSTPPVAPDPTAFVSESALQESLSASWETALGDRLSLPASATPESQIRTVAERLYANANRLFGTKGYCYGMAMAAQWYFEEPSARPVDRESTSEIEHVNDPLEDRDSSPVRDDIERFHRSQFTDLESWLRRRVLLRPEWIDYRSQADEIREAIDEYGSAGLTISGENVLEAHYVLLYDYDVSETGITFAAYDPNDTADEYANRSDSRTVGIDTTSDEPLLGSYEGTYDRFLFDRTDRAVSTRIRADQDR
;
A
#
# COMPACT_ATOMS: atom_id res chain seq x y z
N MET A 1 -18.00 -2.20 28.50
CA MET A 1 -16.71 -2.17 27.78
C MET A 1 -16.83 -1.15 26.66
N SER A 2 -16.16 0.00 26.77
CA SER A 2 -16.25 1.09 25.80
C SER A 2 -15.53 0.71 24.51
N ARG A 3 -16.25 0.75 23.37
CA ARG A 3 -15.65 0.60 22.04
C ARG A 3 -14.81 1.84 21.75
N LEU A 4 -13.49 1.72 21.86
CA LEU A 4 -12.54 2.74 21.40
C LEU A 4 -12.56 2.75 19.87
N THR A 5 -13.00 3.86 19.27
CA THR A 5 -13.03 4.06 17.81
C THR A 5 -11.67 4.59 17.33
N ARG A 6 -11.26 4.27 16.09
CA ARG A 6 -9.99 4.73 15.50
C ARG A 6 -9.86 6.26 15.43
N ARG A 7 -10.98 6.99 15.46
CA ARG A 7 -11.01 8.45 15.63
C ARG A 7 -10.29 8.88 16.91
N THR A 8 -10.45 8.15 18.01
CA THR A 8 -9.71 8.38 19.27
C THR A 8 -8.24 7.95 19.16
N LEU A 9 -7.97 6.93 18.34
CA LEU A 9 -6.65 6.31 18.18
C LEU A 9 -5.71 7.18 17.31
N LEU A 10 -6.25 7.88 16.32
CA LEU A 10 -5.51 8.78 15.44
C LEU A 10 -5.58 10.26 15.86
N CYS A 11 -6.65 10.71 16.52
CA CYS A 11 -6.66 12.01 17.21
C CYS A 11 -5.83 12.00 18.50
N GLY A 12 -5.44 10.83 19.01
CA GLY A 12 -4.66 10.67 20.24
C GLY A 12 -3.23 11.22 20.18
N ILE A 13 -2.83 11.83 19.07
CA ILE A 13 -1.62 12.65 18.92
C ILE A 13 -2.09 14.05 18.55
N SER A 14 -2.70 14.75 19.51
CA SER A 14 -2.72 16.21 19.49
C SER A 14 -1.30 16.69 19.76
N LEU A 15 -0.49 16.73 18.72
CA LEU A 15 0.71 17.57 18.73
C LEU A 15 0.20 19.00 18.78
N SER A 16 0.14 19.58 19.97
CA SER A 16 0.03 21.01 20.20
C SER A 16 1.32 21.69 19.73
N VAL A 17 1.64 21.54 18.44
CA VAL A 17 2.69 22.29 17.76
C VAL A 17 1.97 23.46 17.13
N GLY A 18 2.36 24.66 17.55
CA GLY A 18 1.78 25.91 17.10
C GLY A 18 1.70 25.96 15.57
N VAL A 19 0.65 26.62 15.10
CA VAL A 19 0.40 26.97 13.70
C VAL A 19 1.67 27.61 13.12
N GLY A 20 2.49 26.79 12.46
CA GLY A 20 3.65 27.18 11.68
C GLY A 20 3.38 26.71 10.26
N ALA A 21 3.24 27.67 9.36
CA ALA A 21 2.83 27.47 7.98
C ALA A 21 3.62 26.35 7.28
N LEU A 22 2.94 25.23 6.98
CA LEU A 22 3.37 24.35 5.90
C LEU A 22 3.24 25.15 4.62
N SER A 23 4.38 25.52 4.05
CA SER A 23 4.45 26.27 2.82
C SER A 23 3.86 25.42 1.69
N VAL A 24 2.66 25.78 1.25
CA VAL A 24 2.12 25.37 -0.03
C VAL A 24 3.09 25.90 -1.09
N GLY A 25 3.90 25.01 -1.66
CA GLY A 25 4.73 25.32 -2.81
C GLY A 25 3.80 25.69 -3.97
N THR A 26 3.73 26.97 -4.28
CA THR A 26 3.17 27.44 -5.54
C THR A 26 4.08 26.92 -6.65
N ARG A 27 3.63 25.89 -7.37
CA ARG A 27 4.31 25.44 -8.59
C ARG A 27 3.58 26.02 -9.79
N GLU A 28 4.36 26.77 -10.56
CA GLU A 28 3.94 27.52 -11.73
C GLU A 28 3.22 26.64 -12.75
N SER A 29 2.11 27.18 -13.25
CA SER A 29 1.34 26.68 -14.38
C SER A 29 2.24 26.60 -15.62
N ARG A 30 2.64 25.40 -16.02
CA ARG A 30 3.11 25.17 -17.39
C ARG A 30 1.91 24.87 -18.26
N LEU A 31 1.65 25.83 -19.15
CA LEU A 31 0.66 25.77 -20.21
C LEU A 31 0.93 24.58 -21.14
N PHE A 32 -0.15 23.89 -21.47
CA PHE A 32 -0.37 22.98 -22.60
C PHE A 32 0.67 23.06 -23.73
N ALA A 33 1.31 21.92 -24.00
CA ALA A 33 1.72 21.55 -25.35
C ALA A 33 0.99 20.24 -25.68
N SER A 34 -0.03 20.39 -26.52
CA SER A 34 -0.66 19.31 -27.26
C SER A 34 0.36 18.82 -28.27
N ASP A 35 0.69 17.53 -28.25
CA ASP A 35 1.09 16.82 -29.45
C ASP A 35 0.55 15.40 -29.41
N SER A 36 -0.09 15.05 -30.52
CA SER A 36 -0.70 13.77 -30.79
C SER A 36 0.35 12.80 -31.34
N ASP A 37 0.20 11.55 -30.90
CA ASP A 37 0.34 10.33 -31.69
C ASP A 37 1.74 9.75 -32.00
N SER A 38 1.82 8.44 -31.72
CA SER A 38 2.64 7.40 -32.34
C SER A 38 4.13 7.25 -31.95
N GLY A 39 4.40 6.19 -31.19
CA GLY A 39 5.72 5.60 -31.02
C GLY A 39 5.68 4.21 -30.37
N SER A 40 5.19 3.22 -31.11
CA SER A 40 5.34 1.80 -30.78
C SER A 40 6.82 1.42 -30.62
N GLY A 41 7.17 0.80 -29.48
CA GLY A 41 8.51 0.23 -29.32
C GLY A 41 9.05 0.06 -27.91
N VAL A 42 8.23 -0.30 -26.93
CA VAL A 42 8.65 -1.15 -25.80
C VAL A 42 7.43 -2.03 -25.51
N ASP A 43 7.56 -3.35 -25.61
CA ASP A 43 6.65 -4.25 -24.88
C ASP A 43 7.01 -4.04 -23.40
N ASP A 44 6.51 -2.96 -22.80
CA ASP A 44 6.52 -2.80 -21.35
C ASP A 44 5.38 -3.69 -20.88
N ASP A 45 5.72 -4.93 -20.50
CA ASP A 45 4.76 -5.89 -19.95
C ASP A 45 4.05 -5.21 -18.77
N ALA A 46 2.78 -4.85 -18.92
CA ALA A 46 1.97 -4.36 -17.80
C ALA A 46 1.64 -5.52 -16.86
N PHE A 47 1.39 -5.24 -15.57
CA PHE A 47 1.00 -6.28 -14.63
C PHE A 47 -0.31 -6.94 -15.09
N ASP A 48 -0.29 -8.25 -15.32
CA ASP A 48 -1.48 -9.03 -15.69
C ASP A 48 -1.95 -9.87 -14.48
N PRO A 49 -3.09 -9.54 -13.86
CA PRO A 49 -3.59 -10.30 -12.71
C PRO A 49 -3.77 -11.81 -12.95
N ALA A 50 -4.01 -12.25 -14.19
CA ALA A 50 -4.17 -13.66 -14.53
C ALA A 50 -2.83 -14.43 -14.55
N THR A 51 -1.71 -13.72 -14.67
CA THR A 51 -0.36 -14.28 -14.76
C THR A 51 0.50 -13.91 -13.54
N ASP A 52 0.45 -12.64 -13.14
CA ASP A 52 1.27 -12.04 -12.09
C ASP A 52 0.57 -11.99 -10.72
N GLY A 53 -0.74 -12.22 -10.68
CA GLY A 53 -1.48 -12.44 -9.44
C GLY A 53 -1.22 -13.82 -8.85
N PHE A 54 -1.50 -14.01 -7.55
CA PHE A 54 -1.40 -15.33 -6.92
C PHE A 54 -2.51 -16.27 -7.36
N GLY A 55 -2.20 -17.57 -7.48
CA GLY A 55 -3.17 -18.65 -7.71
C GLY A 55 -4.01 -19.02 -6.48
N PHE A 56 -3.84 -18.32 -5.35
CA PHE A 56 -4.59 -18.54 -4.11
C PHE A 56 -5.23 -17.27 -3.59
N ASP A 57 -6.34 -17.44 -2.87
CA ASP A 57 -7.08 -16.33 -2.26
C ASP A 57 -6.36 -15.74 -1.05
N ASN A 58 -6.58 -14.45 -0.83
CA ASN A 58 -6.17 -13.80 0.39
C ASN A 58 -6.77 -14.46 1.64
N TYR A 59 -5.89 -14.65 2.63
CA TYR A 59 -6.13 -15.22 3.96
C TYR A 59 -7.07 -14.38 4.83
N SER A 60 -8.31 -14.18 4.38
CA SER A 60 -9.37 -13.70 5.25
C SER A 60 -9.76 -14.72 6.34
N THR A 61 -9.31 -15.99 6.22
CA THR A 61 -9.57 -17.06 7.20
C THR A 61 -8.56 -18.20 7.07
N PRO A 62 -7.87 -18.56 8.16
CA PRO A 62 -8.38 -19.64 8.99
C PRO A 62 -9.19 -19.05 10.15
N PRO A 63 -10.08 -19.80 10.81
CA PRO A 63 -10.80 -19.34 12.01
C PRO A 63 -9.85 -18.93 13.16
N VAL A 64 -8.55 -19.18 12.99
CA VAL A 64 -7.44 -18.70 13.81
C VAL A 64 -6.38 -18.17 12.83
N ALA A 65 -6.08 -16.87 12.86
CA ALA A 65 -4.96 -16.33 12.11
C ALA A 65 -3.68 -17.12 12.47
N PRO A 66 -2.86 -17.49 11.49
CA PRO A 66 -1.68 -18.28 11.79
C PRO A 66 -0.73 -17.46 12.67
N ASP A 67 -0.01 -18.15 13.55
CA ASP A 67 1.00 -17.48 14.38
C ASP A 67 2.04 -16.81 13.45
N PRO A 68 2.34 -15.51 13.65
CA PRO A 68 3.36 -14.80 12.87
C PRO A 68 4.67 -15.57 12.84
N THR A 69 5.26 -15.71 11.66
CA THR A 69 6.55 -16.40 11.47
C THR A 69 7.69 -15.71 12.22
N ALA A 70 7.61 -14.38 12.37
CA ALA A 70 8.49 -13.59 13.25
C ALA A 70 7.76 -12.37 13.80
N PHE A 71 7.78 -12.21 15.12
CA PHE A 71 7.44 -10.95 15.75
C PHE A 71 8.65 -10.03 15.72
N VAL A 72 8.50 -8.82 15.17
CA VAL A 72 9.47 -7.76 15.48
C VAL A 72 9.38 -7.55 16.99
N SER A 73 10.48 -7.71 17.72
CA SER A 73 10.44 -7.41 19.14
C SER A 73 10.08 -5.94 19.34
N GLU A 74 9.33 -5.63 20.40
CA GLU A 74 8.98 -4.24 20.72
C GLU A 74 10.22 -3.34 20.77
N SER A 75 11.35 -3.86 21.25
CA SER A 75 12.64 -3.17 21.26
C SER A 75 13.20 -2.91 19.85
N ALA A 76 13.15 -3.89 18.95
CA ALA A 76 13.62 -3.73 17.57
C ALA A 76 12.76 -2.73 16.79
N LEU A 77 11.44 -2.74 17.02
CA LEU A 77 10.55 -1.74 16.43
C LEU A 77 10.80 -0.35 17.02
N GLN A 78 11.04 -0.23 18.32
CA GLN A 78 11.39 1.04 18.95
C GLN A 78 12.71 1.59 18.41
N GLU A 79 13.73 0.76 18.23
CA GLU A 79 15.02 1.15 17.64
C GLU A 79 14.85 1.60 16.19
N SER A 80 14.15 0.82 15.37
CA SER A 80 13.87 1.16 13.96
C SER A 80 13.07 2.46 13.82
N LEU A 81 12.04 2.65 14.65
CA LEU A 81 11.24 3.87 14.66
C LEU A 81 12.06 5.07 15.15
N SER A 82 12.94 4.90 16.14
CA SER A 82 13.81 5.98 16.62
C SER A 82 14.78 6.42 15.54
N ALA A 83 15.44 5.47 14.86
CA ALA A 83 16.34 5.75 13.74
C ALA A 83 15.62 6.41 12.55
N SER A 84 14.41 5.93 12.23
CA SER A 84 13.57 6.51 11.16
C SER A 84 13.10 7.92 11.51
N TRP A 85 12.76 8.16 12.79
CA TRP A 85 12.33 9.47 13.29
C TRP A 85 13.45 10.50 13.24
N GLU A 86 14.68 10.12 13.63
CA GLU A 86 15.88 10.95 13.52
C GLU A 86 16.16 11.34 12.07
N THR A 87 16.04 10.39 11.15
CA THR A 87 16.28 10.61 9.71
C THR A 87 15.18 11.49 9.10
N ALA A 88 13.91 11.16 9.30
CA ALA A 88 12.77 11.83 8.66
C ALA A 88 12.56 13.28 9.13
N LEU A 89 12.88 13.58 10.40
CA LEU A 89 12.70 14.92 10.98
C LEU A 89 13.98 15.75 11.01
N GLY A 90 15.15 15.10 11.03
CA GLY A 90 16.44 15.76 10.86
C GLY A 90 16.49 16.54 9.54
N ASP A 91 15.98 15.96 8.46
CA ASP A 91 16.00 16.58 7.14
C ASP A 91 14.85 17.58 6.89
N ARG A 92 13.66 17.36 7.49
CA ARG A 92 12.46 18.15 7.16
C ARG A 92 12.18 19.33 8.10
N LEU A 93 12.69 19.35 9.33
CA LEU A 93 12.22 20.31 10.32
C LEU A 93 13.28 21.27 10.89
N SER A 94 14.58 21.10 10.63
CA SER A 94 15.64 21.94 11.26
C SER A 94 15.38 22.18 12.76
N LEU A 95 14.76 21.21 13.44
CA LEU A 95 14.47 21.31 14.86
C LEU A 95 15.74 20.94 15.61
N PRO A 96 16.10 21.68 16.67
CA PRO A 96 17.23 21.28 17.50
C PRO A 96 16.98 19.85 18.02
N ALA A 97 18.00 18.98 17.86
CA ALA A 97 17.97 17.55 18.22
C ALA A 97 17.53 17.27 19.68
N SER A 98 17.41 18.29 20.52
CA SER A 98 16.94 18.23 21.90
C SER A 98 15.42 18.38 22.09
N ALA A 99 14.61 18.51 21.03
CA ALA A 99 13.20 18.90 21.15
C ALA A 99 12.16 17.80 20.89
N THR A 100 12.57 16.56 20.63
CA THR A 100 11.63 15.42 20.63
C THR A 100 11.84 14.60 21.89
N PRO A 101 10.94 14.64 22.89
CA PRO A 101 11.10 13.81 24.07
C PRO A 101 11.02 12.34 23.63
N GLU A 102 12.05 11.53 23.92
CA GLU A 102 12.07 10.07 23.70
C GLU A 102 10.76 9.39 24.14
N SER A 103 10.10 9.95 25.17
CA SER A 103 8.80 9.51 25.65
C SER A 103 7.68 9.60 24.60
N GLN A 104 7.66 10.60 23.72
CA GLN A 104 6.66 10.73 22.65
C GLN A 104 6.90 9.71 21.54
N ILE A 105 8.15 9.51 21.12
CA ILE A 105 8.53 8.49 20.12
C ILE A 105 8.16 7.11 20.64
N ARG A 106 8.49 6.82 21.90
CA ARG A 106 8.10 5.57 22.55
C ARG A 106 6.59 5.37 22.58
N THR A 107 5.79 6.37 22.94
CA THR A 107 4.31 6.24 22.91
C THR A 107 3.76 6.02 21.50
N VAL A 108 4.36 6.63 20.47
CA VAL A 108 4.00 6.35 19.07
C VAL A 108 4.39 4.92 18.71
N ALA A 109 5.60 4.49 19.04
CA ALA A 109 6.11 3.14 18.81
C ALA A 109 5.25 2.06 19.48
N GLU A 110 4.93 2.22 20.77
CA GLU A 110 4.04 1.33 21.53
C GLU A 110 2.66 1.22 20.88
N ARG A 111 2.12 2.33 20.34
CA ARG A 111 0.82 2.33 19.65
C ARG A 111 0.90 1.69 18.26
N LEU A 112 1.96 1.95 17.51
CA LEU A 112 2.20 1.31 16.21
C LEU A 112 2.37 -0.19 16.38
N TYR A 113 3.16 -0.61 17.37
CA TYR A 113 3.34 -2.00 17.77
C TYR A 113 2.01 -2.66 18.14
N ALA A 114 1.26 -2.05 19.07
CA ALA A 114 -0.03 -2.60 19.50
C ALA A 114 -1.04 -2.69 18.35
N ASN A 115 -1.03 -1.73 17.41
CA ASN A 115 -1.88 -1.77 16.23
C ASN A 115 -1.44 -2.83 15.22
N ALA A 116 -0.14 -2.91 14.93
CA ALA A 116 0.43 -3.95 14.08
C ALA A 116 0.00 -5.33 14.60
N ASN A 117 0.19 -5.59 15.88
CA ASN A 117 -0.14 -6.88 16.52
C ASN A 117 -1.64 -7.19 16.51
N ARG A 118 -2.48 -6.15 16.61
CA ARG A 118 -3.93 -6.30 16.58
C ARG A 118 -4.46 -6.55 15.16
N LEU A 119 -3.87 -5.91 14.15
CA LEU A 119 -4.37 -5.91 12.78
C LEU A 119 -3.78 -7.03 11.93
N PHE A 120 -2.54 -7.44 12.22
CA PHE A 120 -1.82 -8.55 11.57
C PHE A 120 -2.54 -9.90 11.69
N GLY A 121 -3.52 -10.05 12.60
CA GLY A 121 -4.28 -11.30 12.79
C GLY A 121 -5.79 -11.20 12.59
N THR A 122 -6.34 -10.10 12.04
CA THR A 122 -7.80 -9.91 12.06
C THR A 122 -8.49 -9.68 10.72
N LYS A 123 -7.80 -9.24 9.65
CA LYS A 123 -8.47 -8.84 8.38
C LYS A 123 -7.61 -9.01 7.12
N GLY A 124 -7.12 -10.22 6.85
CA GLY A 124 -6.46 -10.56 5.59
C GLY A 124 -5.09 -9.90 5.38
N TYR A 125 -4.32 -10.43 4.44
CA TYR A 125 -2.97 -10.01 4.07
C TYR A 125 -2.94 -9.26 2.73
N CYS A 126 -4.03 -8.58 2.35
CA CYS A 126 -4.17 -7.95 1.02
C CYS A 126 -3.00 -7.04 0.66
N TYR A 127 -2.56 -6.18 1.58
CA TYR A 127 -1.35 -5.36 1.38
C TYR A 127 -0.12 -6.22 1.08
N GLY A 128 0.12 -7.27 1.87
CA GLY A 128 1.31 -8.12 1.69
C GLY A 128 1.29 -8.87 0.37
N MET A 129 0.12 -9.40 0.00
CA MET A 129 -0.07 -10.11 -1.27
C MET A 129 0.08 -9.19 -2.48
N ALA A 130 -0.57 -8.04 -2.48
CA ALA A 130 -0.41 -7.04 -3.54
C ALA A 130 1.07 -6.65 -3.70
N MET A 131 1.75 -6.30 -2.60
CA MET A 131 3.15 -5.87 -2.68
C MET A 131 4.10 -7.01 -3.10
N ALA A 132 3.85 -8.24 -2.68
CA ALA A 132 4.62 -9.41 -3.10
C ALA A 132 4.39 -9.74 -4.58
N ALA A 133 3.14 -9.73 -5.05
CA ALA A 133 2.80 -9.93 -6.46
C ALA A 133 3.46 -8.87 -7.36
N GLN A 134 3.37 -7.59 -6.98
CA GLN A 134 4.07 -6.50 -7.68
C GLN A 134 5.58 -6.75 -7.73
N TRP A 135 6.19 -7.19 -6.62
CA TRP A 135 7.62 -7.45 -6.59
C TRP A 135 8.02 -8.62 -7.49
N TYR A 136 7.27 -9.72 -7.48
CA TYR A 136 7.58 -10.88 -8.33
C TYR A 136 7.38 -10.62 -9.82
N PHE A 137 6.50 -9.70 -10.17
CA PHE A 137 6.35 -9.21 -11.53
C PHE A 137 7.55 -8.34 -11.93
N GLU A 138 7.96 -7.38 -11.09
CA GLU A 138 9.10 -6.50 -11.35
C GLU A 138 10.45 -7.21 -11.32
N GLU A 139 10.56 -8.26 -10.50
CA GLU A 139 11.76 -9.05 -10.31
C GLU A 139 11.41 -10.56 -10.26
N PRO A 140 11.23 -11.20 -11.42
CA PRO A 140 10.85 -12.61 -11.49
C PRO A 140 11.77 -13.57 -10.72
N SER A 141 13.05 -13.25 -10.61
CA SER A 141 14.04 -14.02 -9.85
C SER A 141 13.86 -13.96 -8.34
N ALA A 142 13.04 -13.04 -7.82
CA ALA A 142 12.75 -12.94 -6.40
C ALA A 142 11.73 -13.99 -5.92
N ARG A 143 11.02 -14.67 -6.83
CA ARG A 143 10.08 -15.73 -6.46
C ARG A 143 10.82 -16.85 -5.72
N PRO A 144 10.34 -17.26 -4.53
CA PRO A 144 10.98 -18.33 -3.75
C PRO A 144 10.70 -19.73 -4.31
N VAL A 145 9.96 -19.83 -5.41
CA VAL A 145 9.58 -21.07 -6.08
C VAL A 145 9.98 -21.03 -7.54
N ASP A 146 10.46 -22.16 -8.04
CA ASP A 146 10.78 -22.34 -9.46
C ASP A 146 9.48 -22.58 -10.25
N ARG A 147 8.79 -21.47 -10.55
CA ARG A 147 7.53 -21.40 -11.31
C ARG A 147 7.65 -20.37 -12.42
N GLU A 148 6.96 -20.63 -13.54
CA GLU A 148 7.01 -19.72 -14.70
C GLU A 148 6.33 -18.37 -14.38
N SER A 149 5.29 -18.40 -13.55
CA SER A 149 4.52 -17.22 -13.15
C SER A 149 4.15 -17.23 -11.65
N THR A 150 3.68 -16.09 -11.15
CA THR A 150 3.12 -15.99 -9.80
C THR A 150 1.78 -16.72 -9.68
N SER A 151 1.02 -16.82 -10.78
CA SER A 151 -0.28 -17.52 -10.81
C SER A 151 -0.17 -19.02 -10.58
N GLU A 152 0.99 -19.63 -10.88
CA GLU A 152 1.27 -21.04 -10.58
C GLU A 152 1.54 -21.33 -9.10
N ILE A 153 1.63 -20.30 -8.27
CA ILE A 153 1.75 -20.44 -6.82
C ILE A 153 0.36 -20.65 -6.25
N GLU A 154 0.04 -21.89 -5.89
CA GLU A 154 -1.29 -22.32 -5.46
C GLU A 154 -1.46 -22.30 -3.93
N HIS A 155 -0.38 -22.06 -3.17
CA HIS A 155 -0.45 -22.05 -1.70
C HIS A 155 0.60 -21.11 -1.04
N VAL A 156 0.26 -20.39 0.05
CA VAL A 156 1.22 -19.49 0.77
C VAL A 156 2.53 -20.15 1.13
N ASN A 157 2.41 -21.39 1.59
CA ASN A 157 3.53 -22.11 2.16
C ASN A 157 4.36 -22.81 1.07
N ASP A 158 4.08 -22.54 -0.21
CA ASP A 158 4.96 -22.99 -1.28
C ASP A 158 6.32 -22.25 -1.18
N PRO A 159 7.45 -22.97 -1.42
CA PRO A 159 7.52 -24.38 -1.77
C PRO A 159 7.31 -25.31 -0.55
N LEU A 160 6.41 -26.29 -0.66
CA LEU A 160 6.16 -27.27 0.42
C LEU A 160 7.24 -28.34 0.54
N GLU A 161 7.98 -28.58 -0.55
CA GLU A 161 8.90 -29.72 -0.69
C GLU A 161 10.36 -29.37 -0.37
N ASP A 162 10.73 -28.08 -0.45
CA ASP A 162 12.07 -27.60 -0.20
C ASP A 162 12.15 -26.90 1.16
N ARG A 163 12.84 -27.53 2.12
CA ARG A 163 13.02 -26.98 3.46
C ARG A 163 14.06 -25.87 3.55
N ASP A 164 14.92 -25.75 2.53
CA ASP A 164 15.98 -24.75 2.48
C ASP A 164 15.51 -23.44 1.81
N SER A 165 14.33 -23.46 1.17
CA SER A 165 13.68 -22.29 0.58
C SER A 165 12.67 -21.66 1.55
N SER A 166 12.67 -20.33 1.64
CA SER A 166 11.66 -19.59 2.42
C SER A 166 10.31 -19.62 1.70
N PRO A 167 9.18 -19.88 2.40
CA PRO A 167 7.87 -19.85 1.76
C PRO A 167 7.48 -18.44 1.30
N VAL A 168 6.64 -18.35 0.28
CA VAL A 168 6.02 -17.09 -0.19
C VAL A 168 5.36 -16.30 0.96
N ARG A 169 4.85 -17.03 1.96
CA ARG A 169 4.33 -16.49 3.21
C ARG A 169 5.27 -15.49 3.88
N ASP A 170 6.57 -15.74 3.91
CA ASP A 170 7.53 -14.89 4.60
C ASP A 170 7.57 -13.49 3.98
N ASP A 171 7.50 -13.42 2.66
CA ASP A 171 7.49 -12.18 1.87
C ASP A 171 6.18 -11.42 2.04
N ILE A 172 5.05 -12.13 1.95
CA ILE A 172 3.72 -11.57 2.21
C ILE A 172 3.64 -10.99 3.61
N GLU A 173 4.05 -11.74 4.64
CA GLU A 173 4.04 -11.27 6.03
C GLU A 173 5.00 -10.09 6.24
N ARG A 174 6.17 -10.09 5.58
CA ARG A 174 7.15 -9.00 5.65
C ARG A 174 6.59 -7.71 5.09
N PHE A 175 6.05 -7.71 3.87
CA PHE A 175 5.38 -6.52 3.32
C PHE A 175 4.15 -6.15 4.14
N HIS A 176 3.31 -7.11 4.55
CA HIS A 176 2.11 -6.79 5.32
C HIS A 176 2.42 -6.11 6.65
N ARG A 177 3.52 -6.47 7.32
CA ARG A 177 3.99 -5.78 8.55
C ARG A 177 4.41 -4.35 8.28
N SER A 178 5.06 -4.08 7.15
CA SER A 178 5.68 -2.79 6.89
C SER A 178 4.69 -1.64 6.82
N GLN A 179 3.45 -1.88 6.37
CA GLN A 179 2.40 -0.85 6.37
C GLN A 179 2.09 -0.29 7.78
N PHE A 180 2.41 -1.06 8.83
CA PHE A 180 2.18 -0.69 10.22
C PHE A 180 3.45 -0.24 10.93
N THR A 181 4.59 -0.80 10.55
CA THR A 181 5.88 -0.54 11.21
C THR A 181 6.66 0.60 10.56
N ASP A 182 6.41 0.92 9.28
CA ASP A 182 6.99 2.08 8.63
C ASP A 182 6.24 3.36 9.02
N LEU A 183 7.00 4.28 9.64
CA LEU A 183 6.44 5.53 10.16
C LEU A 183 5.88 6.44 9.06
N GLU A 184 6.56 6.53 7.91
CA GLU A 184 6.12 7.41 6.83
C GLU A 184 4.82 6.88 6.22
N SER A 185 4.77 5.58 5.91
CA SER A 185 3.58 4.88 5.43
C SER A 185 2.38 5.08 6.37
N TRP A 186 2.61 4.98 7.68
CA TRP A 186 1.56 5.20 8.68
C TRP A 186 1.10 6.66 8.78
N LEU A 187 2.04 7.62 8.73
CA LEU A 187 1.72 9.06 8.81
C LEU A 187 0.91 9.51 7.59
N ARG A 188 1.26 9.04 6.40
CA ARG A 188 0.58 9.40 5.15
C ARG A 188 -0.86 8.91 5.10
N ARG A 189 -1.13 7.70 5.61
CA ARG A 189 -2.48 7.12 5.71
C ARG A 189 -3.41 7.85 6.68
N ARG A 190 -2.93 8.83 7.46
CA ARG A 190 -3.82 9.68 8.30
C ARG A 190 -4.81 10.49 7.47
N VAL A 191 -4.48 10.80 6.22
CA VAL A 191 -5.35 11.53 5.29
C VAL A 191 -6.68 10.79 5.08
N LEU A 192 -6.71 9.45 5.15
CA LEU A 192 -7.93 8.66 5.01
C LEU A 192 -9.02 9.00 6.05
N LEU A 193 -8.66 9.61 7.19
CA LEU A 193 -9.62 10.09 8.19
C LEU A 193 -10.31 11.41 7.84
N ARG A 194 -9.73 12.12 6.88
CA ARG A 194 -10.11 13.46 6.43
C ARG A 194 -10.22 13.38 4.91
N PRO A 195 -11.23 12.68 4.38
CA PRO A 195 -11.40 12.48 2.94
C PRO A 195 -11.43 13.82 2.19
N GLU A 196 -11.88 14.89 2.84
CA GLU A 196 -11.88 16.25 2.31
C GLU A 196 -10.47 16.82 2.01
N TRP A 197 -9.40 16.16 2.45
CA TRP A 197 -8.01 16.54 2.15
C TRP A 197 -7.41 15.78 0.97
N ILE A 198 -8.16 14.87 0.38
CA ILE A 198 -7.71 14.04 -0.72
C ILE A 198 -7.93 14.80 -2.03
N ASP A 199 -6.84 15.13 -2.72
CA ASP A 199 -6.88 15.61 -4.10
C ASP A 199 -6.88 14.41 -5.06
N TYR A 200 -8.08 13.96 -5.44
CA TYR A 200 -8.21 12.81 -6.34
C TYR A 200 -7.64 13.10 -7.72
N ARG A 201 -7.80 14.31 -8.25
CA ARG A 201 -7.30 14.67 -9.58
C ARG A 201 -5.78 14.56 -9.64
N SER A 202 -5.08 15.10 -8.64
CA SER A 202 -3.63 14.93 -8.51
C SER A 202 -3.26 13.45 -8.38
N GLN A 203 -4.01 12.66 -7.60
CA GLN A 203 -3.75 11.22 -7.50
C GLN A 203 -3.96 10.49 -8.83
N ALA A 204 -4.93 10.87 -9.66
CA ALA A 204 -5.14 10.28 -10.98
C ALA A 204 -3.88 10.43 -11.85
N ASP A 205 -3.32 11.63 -11.87
CA ASP A 205 -2.11 11.93 -12.62
C ASP A 205 -0.93 11.11 -12.10
N GLU A 206 -0.77 11.06 -10.77
CA GLU A 206 0.32 10.32 -10.15
C GLU A 206 0.19 8.79 -10.29
N ILE A 207 -1.03 8.25 -10.32
CA ILE A 207 -1.31 6.83 -10.55
C ILE A 207 -0.96 6.46 -11.99
N ARG A 208 -1.38 7.26 -12.99
CA ARG A 208 -1.04 7.00 -14.40
C ARG A 208 0.47 6.98 -14.59
N GLU A 209 1.17 7.99 -14.06
CA GLU A 209 2.63 8.02 -14.10
C GLU A 209 3.25 6.75 -13.50
N ALA A 210 2.70 6.23 -12.39
CA ALA A 210 3.21 5.02 -11.78
C ALA A 210 2.89 3.74 -12.57
N ILE A 211 1.72 3.66 -13.21
CA ILE A 211 1.37 2.53 -14.11
C ILE A 211 2.26 2.58 -15.36
N ASP A 212 2.44 3.75 -15.97
CA ASP A 212 3.30 3.93 -17.15
C ASP A 212 4.76 3.60 -16.85
N GLU A 213 5.26 3.95 -15.66
CA GLU A 213 6.68 3.73 -15.29
C GLU A 213 6.95 2.31 -14.79
N TYR A 214 5.98 1.67 -14.13
CA TYR A 214 6.22 0.43 -13.37
C TYR A 214 5.25 -0.71 -13.69
N GLY A 215 4.35 -0.54 -14.66
CA GLY A 215 3.29 -1.49 -14.99
C GLY A 215 2.20 -1.65 -13.92
N SER A 216 2.33 -1.02 -12.75
CA SER A 216 1.33 -1.08 -11.68
C SER A 216 1.48 0.01 -10.60
N ALA A 217 0.39 0.31 -9.89
CA ALA A 217 0.31 1.31 -8.83
C ALA A 217 -0.50 0.80 -7.63
N GLY A 218 0.12 0.75 -6.44
CA GLY A 218 -0.57 0.30 -5.22
C GLY A 218 -1.52 1.34 -4.64
N LEU A 219 -2.74 0.91 -4.29
CA LEU A 219 -3.81 1.80 -3.86
C LEU A 219 -4.49 1.29 -2.59
N THR A 220 -4.63 2.16 -1.58
CA THR A 220 -5.46 1.89 -0.42
C THR A 220 -6.89 2.39 -0.65
N ILE A 221 -7.89 1.51 -0.62
CA ILE A 221 -9.32 1.89 -0.62
C ILE A 221 -9.87 1.82 0.80
N SER A 222 -10.79 2.73 1.14
CA SER A 222 -11.32 2.86 2.50
C SER A 222 -12.76 3.34 2.53
N GLY A 223 -13.47 2.98 3.61
CA GLY A 223 -14.81 3.48 3.92
C GLY A 223 -14.78 4.32 5.20
N GLU A 224 -15.95 4.54 5.82
CA GLU A 224 -16.03 5.23 7.12
C GLU A 224 -15.15 4.57 8.19
N ASN A 225 -15.10 3.24 8.20
CA ASN A 225 -14.23 2.49 9.08
C ASN A 225 -12.88 2.23 8.43
N VAL A 226 -11.98 3.20 8.54
CA VAL A 226 -10.63 3.10 7.98
C VAL A 226 -9.83 1.85 8.42
N LEU A 227 -10.17 1.20 9.54
CA LEU A 227 -9.55 -0.06 9.98
C LEU A 227 -9.82 -1.24 9.05
N GLU A 228 -10.83 -1.10 8.21
CA GLU A 228 -11.27 -2.11 7.24
C GLU A 228 -10.84 -1.72 5.83
N ALA A 229 -9.89 -0.80 5.72
CA ALA A 229 -9.26 -0.45 4.47
C ALA A 229 -8.70 -1.71 3.79
N HIS A 230 -8.77 -1.70 2.48
CA HIS A 230 -8.27 -2.76 1.62
C HIS A 230 -7.19 -2.20 0.72
N TYR A 231 -6.33 -3.07 0.22
CA TYR A 231 -5.22 -2.68 -0.63
C TYR A 231 -5.27 -3.49 -1.93
N VAL A 232 -5.18 -2.77 -3.05
CA VAL A 232 -5.29 -3.29 -4.41
C VAL A 232 -4.10 -2.78 -5.24
N LEU A 233 -3.77 -3.45 -6.34
CA LEU A 233 -2.86 -2.91 -7.35
C LEU A 233 -3.67 -2.46 -8.56
N LEU A 234 -3.46 -1.23 -9.00
CA LEU A 234 -3.95 -0.75 -10.29
C LEU A 234 -2.94 -1.13 -11.37
N TYR A 235 -3.39 -1.61 -12.52
CA TYR A 235 -2.49 -2.14 -13.56
C TYR A 235 -2.78 -1.63 -14.98
N ASP A 236 -3.94 -1.01 -15.20
CA ASP A 236 -4.32 -0.41 -16.48
C ASP A 236 -5.29 0.74 -16.23
N TYR A 237 -5.46 1.62 -17.22
CA TYR A 237 -6.39 2.73 -17.12
C TYR A 237 -7.03 3.14 -18.45
N ASP A 238 -8.28 3.60 -18.36
CA ASP A 238 -9.05 4.19 -19.45
C ASP A 238 -9.40 5.65 -19.10
N VAL A 239 -9.22 6.54 -20.09
CA VAL A 239 -9.52 7.97 -19.96
C VAL A 239 -10.70 8.34 -20.85
N SER A 240 -11.74 8.89 -20.23
CA SER A 240 -12.93 9.41 -20.91
C SER A 240 -13.06 10.93 -20.72
N GLU A 241 -14.04 11.54 -21.39
CA GLU A 241 -14.34 12.98 -21.23
C GLU A 241 -14.74 13.35 -19.79
N THR A 242 -15.30 12.40 -19.05
CA THR A 242 -15.93 12.63 -17.73
C THR A 242 -15.22 11.94 -16.58
N GLY A 243 -14.16 11.18 -16.84
CA GLY A 243 -13.48 10.46 -15.78
C GLY A 243 -12.32 9.61 -16.26
N ILE A 244 -11.53 9.15 -15.27
CA ILE A 244 -10.44 8.21 -15.46
C ILE A 244 -10.77 6.97 -14.64
N THR A 245 -10.72 5.79 -15.27
CA THR A 245 -10.98 4.51 -14.61
C THR A 245 -9.72 3.66 -14.65
N PHE A 246 -9.38 3.04 -13.54
CA PHE A 246 -8.23 2.16 -13.37
C PHE A 246 -8.71 0.74 -13.13
N ALA A 247 -8.14 -0.23 -13.85
CA ALA A 247 -8.35 -1.65 -13.59
C ALA A 247 -7.55 -2.07 -12.36
N ALA A 248 -8.14 -2.89 -11.49
CA ALA A 248 -7.60 -3.25 -10.18
C ALA A 248 -7.46 -4.77 -10.00
N TYR A 249 -6.27 -5.19 -9.58
CA TYR A 249 -5.99 -6.49 -8.96
C TYR A 249 -6.37 -6.45 -7.48
N ASP A 250 -7.33 -7.29 -7.12
CA ASP A 250 -7.80 -7.53 -5.77
C ASP A 250 -7.20 -8.85 -5.27
N PRO A 251 -6.34 -8.82 -4.25
CA PRO A 251 -5.75 -10.05 -3.72
C PRO A 251 -6.77 -11.05 -3.14
N ASN A 252 -8.04 -10.65 -2.95
CA ASN A 252 -9.09 -11.56 -2.53
C ASN A 252 -9.63 -12.45 -3.67
N ASP A 253 -9.26 -12.19 -4.92
CA ASP A 253 -9.55 -13.09 -6.04
C ASP A 253 -8.26 -13.75 -6.53
N THR A 254 -8.35 -15.02 -6.91
CA THR A 254 -7.26 -15.77 -7.54
C THR A 254 -6.96 -15.30 -8.97
N ALA A 255 -5.75 -15.63 -9.45
CA ALA A 255 -5.38 -15.47 -10.85
C ALA A 255 -6.35 -16.18 -11.81
N ASP A 256 -6.82 -17.38 -11.45
CA ASP A 256 -7.83 -18.13 -12.22
C ASP A 256 -9.17 -17.37 -12.32
N GLU A 257 -9.61 -16.72 -11.24
CA GLU A 257 -10.81 -15.89 -11.27
C GLU A 257 -10.64 -14.68 -12.20
N TYR A 258 -9.46 -14.08 -12.26
CA TYR A 258 -9.14 -13.03 -13.22
C TYR A 258 -9.12 -13.54 -14.66
N ALA A 259 -8.50 -14.70 -14.91
CA ALA A 259 -8.45 -15.31 -16.24
C ALA A 259 -9.84 -15.64 -16.81
N ASN A 260 -10.81 -15.95 -15.94
CA ASN A 260 -12.17 -16.32 -16.33
C ASN A 260 -13.17 -15.15 -16.28
N ARG A 261 -12.74 -13.94 -15.90
CA ARG A 261 -13.63 -12.78 -15.74
C ARG A 261 -13.83 -12.05 -17.07
N SER A 262 -15.06 -11.59 -17.31
CA SER A 262 -15.38 -10.75 -18.47
C SER A 262 -15.12 -9.26 -18.24
N ASP A 263 -15.09 -8.82 -16.99
CA ASP A 263 -15.03 -7.41 -16.60
C ASP A 263 -14.00 -7.19 -15.48
N SER A 264 -13.12 -6.21 -15.60
CA SER A 264 -12.15 -5.90 -14.54
C SER A 264 -12.83 -5.22 -13.34
N ARG A 265 -12.29 -5.47 -12.13
CA ARG A 265 -12.57 -4.60 -10.98
C ARG A 265 -11.97 -3.23 -11.26
N THR A 266 -12.65 -2.18 -10.83
CA THR A 266 -12.23 -0.82 -11.16
C THR A 266 -12.33 0.13 -9.98
N VAL A 267 -11.42 1.09 -9.96
CA VAL A 267 -11.43 2.31 -9.15
C VAL A 267 -11.13 3.47 -10.09
N GLY A 268 -11.65 4.66 -9.87
CA GLY A 268 -11.53 5.77 -10.80
C GLY A 268 -11.89 7.08 -10.17
N ILE A 269 -11.98 8.12 -11.00
CA ILE A 269 -12.32 9.48 -10.59
C ILE A 269 -13.27 10.06 -11.62
N ASP A 270 -14.33 10.69 -11.15
CA ASP A 270 -15.16 11.57 -11.95
C ASP A 270 -14.48 12.94 -12.00
N THR A 271 -13.95 13.31 -13.16
CA THR A 271 -13.19 14.56 -13.34
C THR A 271 -14.09 15.80 -13.40
N THR A 272 -15.41 15.62 -13.42
CA THR A 272 -16.39 16.71 -13.40
C THR A 272 -16.77 17.11 -11.98
N SER A 273 -16.79 16.15 -11.05
CA SER A 273 -17.13 16.36 -9.65
C SER A 273 -15.93 16.30 -8.70
N ASP A 274 -14.78 15.84 -9.18
CA ASP A 274 -13.57 15.54 -8.39
C ASP A 274 -13.84 14.51 -7.28
N GLU A 275 -14.78 13.60 -7.51
CA GLU A 275 -15.16 12.53 -6.57
C GLU A 275 -14.59 11.17 -7.01
N PRO A 276 -14.30 10.26 -6.05
CA PRO A 276 -13.80 8.94 -6.36
C PRO A 276 -14.94 8.05 -6.89
N LEU A 277 -14.64 7.28 -7.95
CA LEU A 277 -15.48 6.22 -8.49
C LEU A 277 -14.95 4.88 -7.98
N LEU A 278 -15.74 4.14 -7.21
CA LEU A 278 -15.25 2.92 -6.58
C LEU A 278 -15.70 1.64 -7.29
N GLY A 279 -16.43 1.73 -8.40
CA GLY A 279 -16.79 0.57 -9.22
C GLY A 279 -17.37 -0.59 -8.39
N SER A 280 -16.75 -1.77 -8.48
CA SER A 280 -17.15 -2.96 -7.72
C SER A 280 -17.02 -2.85 -6.19
N TYR A 281 -16.36 -1.80 -5.70
CA TYR A 281 -16.11 -1.52 -4.28
C TYR A 281 -17.14 -0.56 -3.67
N GLU A 282 -18.03 0.00 -4.48
CA GLU A 282 -19.07 0.92 -4.04
C GLU A 282 -19.96 0.28 -2.95
N GLY A 283 -20.35 1.09 -1.97
CA GLY A 283 -21.18 0.67 -0.83
C GLY A 283 -20.40 0.06 0.35
N THR A 284 -19.16 -0.40 0.13
CA THR A 284 -18.23 -0.80 1.20
C THR A 284 -17.18 0.28 1.45
N TYR A 285 -16.69 0.87 0.37
CA TYR A 285 -15.65 1.89 0.36
C TYR A 285 -16.20 3.17 -0.29
N ASP A 286 -15.64 4.32 0.11
CA ASP A 286 -16.08 5.65 -0.35
C ASP A 286 -14.91 6.62 -0.62
N ARG A 287 -13.66 6.17 -0.42
CA ARG A 287 -12.44 6.94 -0.67
C ARG A 287 -11.29 6.04 -1.05
N PHE A 288 -10.26 6.61 -1.66
CA PHE A 288 -8.98 5.93 -1.85
C PHE A 288 -7.78 6.85 -1.62
N LEU A 289 -6.62 6.25 -1.42
CA LEU A 289 -5.34 6.92 -1.29
C LEU A 289 -4.27 6.13 -2.04
N PHE A 290 -3.72 6.78 -3.06
CA PHE A 290 -2.44 6.46 -3.65
C PHE A 290 -1.32 7.16 -2.87
N ASP A 291 -0.26 6.44 -2.57
CA ASP A 291 0.92 7.00 -1.91
C ASP A 291 2.20 6.37 -2.46
N ARG A 292 3.00 7.20 -3.16
CA ARG A 292 4.32 6.81 -3.70
C ARG A 292 5.27 6.26 -2.63
N THR A 293 5.04 6.60 -1.37
CA THR A 293 5.82 6.09 -0.23
C THR A 293 5.72 4.55 -0.14
N ASP A 294 4.61 3.94 -0.52
CA ASP A 294 4.46 2.47 -0.45
C ASP A 294 5.47 1.74 -1.35
N ARG A 295 5.75 2.29 -2.54
CA ARG A 295 6.80 1.77 -3.43
C ARG A 295 8.19 1.96 -2.83
N ALA A 296 8.47 3.13 -2.25
CA ALA A 296 9.75 3.39 -1.59
C ALA A 296 9.98 2.47 -0.39
N VAL A 297 8.93 2.20 0.39
CA VAL A 297 8.94 1.24 1.50
C VAL A 297 9.20 -0.17 0.97
N SER A 298 8.52 -0.59 -0.10
CA SER A 298 8.77 -1.88 -0.75
C SER A 298 10.23 -2.03 -1.16
N THR A 299 10.78 -1.02 -1.84
CA THR A 299 12.17 -1.02 -2.31
C THR A 299 13.16 -1.17 -1.17
N ARG A 300 12.94 -0.48 -0.03
CA ARG A 300 13.79 -0.63 1.16
C ARG A 300 13.72 -2.04 1.74
N ILE A 301 12.53 -2.62 1.83
CA ILE A 301 12.31 -3.97 2.36
C ILE A 301 13.00 -5.03 1.49
N ARG A 302 12.96 -4.87 0.16
CA ARG A 302 13.65 -5.74 -0.80
C ARG A 302 15.17 -5.67 -0.59
N ALA A 303 15.72 -4.46 -0.46
CA ALA A 303 17.15 -4.26 -0.26
C ALA A 303 17.71 -4.81 1.07
N ASP A 304 16.87 -4.93 2.10
CA ASP A 304 17.26 -5.53 3.38
C ASP A 304 17.35 -7.08 3.31
N GLN A 305 16.82 -7.73 2.27
CA GLN A 305 16.92 -9.17 2.06
C GLN A 305 18.30 -9.60 1.51
N ASP A 306 18.98 -8.71 0.79
CA ASP A 306 20.31 -8.97 0.21
C ASP A 306 21.47 -8.78 1.20
N ARG A 307 21.18 -8.50 2.48
CA ARG A 307 22.16 -8.23 3.54
C ARG A 307 22.23 -9.34 4.58
#